data_AF-A0A972QC41-F1
#
_entry.id   AF-A0A972QC41-F1
#
_cell.length_a   1.000
_cell.length_b   1.000
_cell.length_c   1.000
_cell.angle_alpha   90.00
_cell.angle_beta   90.00
_cell.angle_gamma   90.00
#
_symmetry.space_group_name_H-M   'P 1'
#
loop_
_entity.id
_entity.type
_entity.pdbx_description
1 polymer ?
#
loop_
_entity_poly.entity_id
_entity_poly.type
_entity_poly.pdbx_seq_one_letter_code
_entity_poly.pdbx_strand_id
1 'polypeptide(L)'
;MYITYKNKKIQKICTDTKSARKALPDSIKPEILFTVLKELYGFDTMADIPTLPPHRLHKWIGKRKGEWTVDIQGLHRIHFIPVGNFEKMHLEI
;
A
#
# COMPACT_ATOMS: atom_id res chain seq x y z
N MET A 1 -10.86 -0.32 4.33
CA MET A 1 -10.65 0.74 3.30
C MET A 1 -10.96 0.23 1.90
N TYR A 2 -11.38 1.11 0.97
CA TYR A 2 -11.53 0.76 -0.45
C TYR A 2 -10.21 0.91 -1.20
N ILE A 3 -9.80 -0.14 -1.93
CA ILE A 3 -8.58 -0.16 -2.73
C ILE A 3 -8.93 -0.27 -4.21
N THR A 4 -8.29 0.57 -5.02
CA THR A 4 -8.39 0.51 -6.49
C THR A 4 -6.98 0.39 -7.08
N TYR A 5 -6.89 -0.06 -8.32
CA TYR A 5 -5.61 -0.32 -8.98
C TYR A 5 -5.41 0.62 -10.15
N LYS A 6 -4.19 1.16 -10.30
CA LYS A 6 -3.81 2.06 -11.39
C LYS A 6 -4.13 1.50 -12.79
N ASN A 7 -4.01 0.18 -12.95
CA ASN A 7 -4.34 -0.51 -14.20
C ASN A 7 -4.56 -2.02 -13.95
N LYS A 8 -5.06 -2.71 -14.99
CA LYS A 8 -5.33 -4.16 -14.96
C LYS A 8 -4.10 -5.02 -14.66
N LYS A 9 -2.90 -4.58 -15.03
CA LYS A 9 -1.66 -5.33 -14.75
C LYS A 9 -1.37 -5.36 -13.26
N ILE A 10 -1.43 -4.21 -12.59
CA ILE A 10 -1.24 -4.11 -11.13
C ILE A 10 -2.33 -4.90 -10.40
N GLN A 11 -3.59 -4.77 -10.83
CA GLN A 11 -4.69 -5.56 -10.26
C GLN A 11 -4.38 -7.05 -10.29
N LYS A 12 -3.98 -7.60 -11.46
CA LYS A 12 -3.63 -9.02 -11.57
C LYS A 12 -2.48 -9.42 -10.64
N ILE A 13 -1.42 -8.61 -10.55
CA ILE A 13 -0.31 -8.86 -9.61
C ILE A 13 -0.81 -8.94 -8.16
N CYS A 14 -1.78 -8.10 -7.80
CA CYS A 14 -2.34 -8.04 -6.45
C CYS A 14 -3.41 -9.10 -6.15
N THR A 15 -3.94 -9.80 -7.15
CA THR A 15 -5.08 -10.73 -6.96
C THR A 15 -4.85 -12.15 -7.47
N ASP A 16 -3.77 -12.40 -8.24
CA ASP A 16 -3.48 -13.70 -8.84
C ASP A 16 -2.06 -14.16 -8.48
N THR A 17 -1.95 -15.33 -7.85
CA THR A 17 -0.68 -15.89 -7.37
C THR A 17 0.35 -16.07 -8.49
N LYS A 18 -0.08 -16.48 -9.68
CA LYS A 18 0.82 -16.69 -10.82
C LYS A 18 1.41 -15.36 -11.30
N SER A 19 0.58 -14.34 -11.41
CA SER A 19 0.99 -12.98 -11.79
C SER A 19 1.89 -12.34 -10.72
N ALA A 20 1.56 -12.52 -9.44
CA ALA A 20 2.37 -12.07 -8.31
C ALA A 20 3.77 -12.71 -8.32
N ARG A 21 3.83 -14.04 -8.47
CA ARG A 21 5.10 -14.79 -8.54
C ARG A 21 5.99 -14.32 -9.70
N LYS A 22 5.40 -13.93 -10.83
CA LYS A 22 6.17 -13.41 -11.97
C LYS A 22 6.67 -11.98 -11.75
N ALA A 23 6.00 -11.20 -10.90
CA ALA A 23 6.32 -9.79 -10.67
C ALA A 23 7.25 -9.56 -9.47
N LEU A 24 7.21 -10.46 -8.49
CA LEU A 24 8.06 -10.42 -7.30
C LEU A 24 9.34 -11.23 -7.53
N PRO A 25 10.45 -10.90 -6.84
CA PRO A 25 11.61 -11.79 -6.79
C PRO A 25 11.26 -13.14 -6.18
N ASP A 26 11.96 -14.19 -6.57
CA ASP A 26 11.73 -15.56 -6.07
C ASP A 26 11.90 -15.70 -4.54
N SER A 27 12.65 -14.78 -3.92
CA SER A 27 12.81 -14.72 -2.46
C SER A 27 11.58 -14.20 -1.72
N ILE A 28 10.62 -13.58 -2.43
CA ILE A 28 9.40 -13.01 -1.86
C ILE A 28 8.22 -13.90 -2.24
N LYS A 29 7.62 -14.51 -1.22
CA LYS A 29 6.40 -15.31 -1.37
C LYS A 29 5.20 -14.41 -1.71
N PRO A 30 4.44 -14.68 -2.78
CA PRO A 30 3.23 -13.93 -3.14
C PRO A 30 2.24 -13.72 -1.99
N GLU A 31 2.17 -14.68 -1.08
CA GLU A 31 1.31 -14.67 0.09
C GLU A 31 1.60 -13.47 1.01
N ILE A 32 2.84 -12.98 1.05
CA ILE A 32 3.21 -11.79 1.84
C ILE A 32 2.53 -10.55 1.28
N LEU A 33 2.53 -10.37 -0.06
CA LEU A 33 1.80 -9.29 -0.71
C LEU A 33 0.29 -9.37 -0.41
N PHE A 34 -0.28 -10.57 -0.48
CA PHE A 34 -1.71 -10.77 -0.24
C PHE A 34 -2.11 -10.53 1.22
N THR A 35 -1.26 -10.91 2.18
CA THR A 35 -1.46 -10.60 3.60
C THR A 35 -1.47 -9.08 3.81
N VAL A 36 -0.48 -8.36 3.30
CA VAL A 36 -0.43 -6.89 3.42
C VAL A 36 -1.65 -6.25 2.79
N LEU A 37 -2.09 -6.72 1.61
CA LEU A 37 -3.32 -6.21 0.98
C LEU A 37 -4.56 -6.49 1.85
N LYS A 38 -4.68 -7.69 2.42
CA LYS A 38 -5.80 -8.06 3.31
C LYS A 38 -5.84 -7.17 4.55
N GLU A 39 -4.69 -6.89 5.16
CA GLU A 39 -4.57 -5.97 6.30
C GLU A 39 -5.00 -4.55 5.88
N LEU A 40 -4.53 -4.06 4.73
CA LEU A 40 -4.96 -2.77 4.18
C LEU A 40 -6.47 -2.70 3.91
N TYR A 41 -7.09 -3.78 3.45
CA TYR A 41 -8.55 -3.83 3.32
C TYR A 41 -9.26 -3.72 4.67
N GLY A 42 -8.66 -4.27 5.74
CA GLY A 42 -9.21 -4.33 7.09
C GLY A 42 -9.09 -3.05 7.92
N PHE A 43 -8.13 -2.17 7.63
CA PHE A 43 -8.05 -0.85 8.29
C PHE A 43 -9.20 0.06 7.86
N ASP A 44 -9.67 0.94 8.74
CA ASP A 44 -10.74 1.90 8.44
C ASP A 44 -10.19 3.15 7.74
N THR A 45 -9.06 3.65 8.24
CA THR A 45 -8.42 4.87 7.76
C THR A 45 -6.91 4.68 7.56
N MET A 46 -6.29 5.65 6.89
CA MET A 46 -4.84 5.68 6.78
C MET A 46 -4.12 5.85 8.12
N ALA A 47 -4.77 6.45 9.12
CA ALA A 47 -4.19 6.64 10.44
C ALA A 47 -4.01 5.32 11.20
N ASP A 48 -4.77 4.28 10.82
CA ASP A 48 -4.73 2.97 11.45
C ASP A 48 -3.58 2.10 10.93
N ILE A 49 -2.94 2.49 9.83
CA ILE A 49 -1.83 1.75 9.24
C ILE A 49 -0.53 2.03 10.04
N PRO A 50 0.14 1.00 10.59
CA PRO A 50 1.36 1.20 11.37
C PRO A 50 2.50 1.88 10.61
N THR A 51 3.11 2.89 11.23
CA THR A 51 4.34 3.56 10.74
C THR A 51 5.62 2.77 11.04
N LEU A 52 5.50 1.74 11.87
CA LEU A 52 6.58 0.81 12.23
C LEU A 52 6.46 -0.49 11.42
N PRO A 53 7.53 -1.32 11.36
CA PRO A 53 7.45 -2.64 10.76
C PRO A 53 6.30 -3.48 11.36
N PRO A 54 5.62 -4.33 10.56
CA PRO A 54 5.99 -4.72 9.20
C PRO A 54 5.54 -3.75 8.09
N HIS A 55 4.52 -2.92 8.32
CA HIS A 55 3.95 -2.06 7.28
C HIS A 55 4.79 -0.82 6.96
N ARG A 56 5.37 -0.19 7.99
CA ARG A 56 6.20 1.02 7.86
C ARG A 56 5.59 2.07 6.93
N LEU A 57 4.34 2.47 7.21
CA LEU A 57 3.67 3.52 6.44
C LEU A 57 4.51 4.81 6.46
N HIS A 58 4.83 5.34 5.28
CA HIS A 58 5.48 6.63 5.17
C HIS A 58 5.06 7.38 3.90
N LYS A 59 5.09 8.71 4.01
CA LYS A 59 4.75 9.64 2.94
C LYS A 59 5.99 10.00 2.14
N TRP A 60 5.83 10.11 0.83
CA TRP A 60 6.85 10.65 -0.05
C TRP A 60 6.83 12.18 -0.09
N ILE A 61 8.03 12.77 -0.20
CA ILE A 61 8.27 14.21 -0.31
C ILE A 61 8.79 14.58 -1.72
N GLY A 62 8.82 15.88 -2.03
CA GLY A 62 9.34 16.39 -3.30
C GLY A 62 8.45 16.02 -4.50
N LYS A 63 9.04 15.46 -5.56
CA LYS A 63 8.35 15.11 -6.82
C LYS A 63 7.21 14.10 -6.65
N ARG A 64 7.21 13.35 -5.55
CA ARG A 64 6.22 12.32 -5.22
C ARG A 64 5.33 12.74 -4.04
N LYS A 65 5.22 14.04 -3.78
CA LYS A 65 4.38 14.59 -2.73
C LYS A 65 2.92 14.14 -2.93
N GLY A 66 2.34 13.60 -1.87
CA GLY A 66 0.97 13.07 -1.88
C GLY A 66 0.91 11.56 -2.08
N GLU A 67 2.04 10.93 -2.38
CA GLU A 67 2.14 9.48 -2.49
C GLU A 67 2.62 8.85 -1.16
N TRP A 68 2.26 7.59 -0.97
CA TRP A 68 2.51 6.82 0.25
C TRP A 68 2.98 5.41 -0.08
N THR A 69 3.70 4.82 0.86
CA THR A 69 4.17 3.43 0.75
C THR A 69 4.01 2.64 2.02
N VAL A 70 3.71 1.36 1.85
CA VAL A 70 3.89 0.32 2.89
C VAL A 70 4.84 -0.76 2.37
N ASP A 71 5.62 -1.34 3.27
CA ASP A 71 6.56 -2.40 2.98
C ASP A 71 5.82 -3.74 2.75
N ILE A 72 6.33 -4.53 1.81
CA ILE A 72 5.95 -5.95 1.62
C ILE A 72 7.05 -6.81 2.26
N GLN A 73 8.26 -6.75 1.70
CA GLN A 73 9.45 -7.43 2.20
C GLN A 73 10.71 -6.82 1.57
N GLY A 74 11.74 -6.58 2.40
CA GLY A 74 13.00 -6.00 1.94
C GLY A 74 12.79 -4.61 1.33
N LEU A 75 13.17 -4.45 0.06
CA LEU A 75 13.02 -3.18 -0.69
C LEU A 75 11.72 -3.11 -1.51
N HIS A 76 10.83 -4.10 -1.41
CA HIS A 76 9.58 -4.16 -2.16
C HIS A 76 8.45 -3.53 -1.35
N ARG A 77 7.69 -2.64 -2.01
CA ARG A 77 6.67 -1.80 -1.38
C ARG A 77 5.42 -1.72 -2.24
N ILE A 78 4.27 -1.60 -1.60
CA ILE A 78 3.06 -1.13 -2.25
C ILE A 78 3.11 0.39 -2.25
N HIS A 79 2.95 0.98 -3.42
CA HIS A 79 2.95 2.41 -3.62
C HIS A 79 1.55 2.88 -4.03
N PHE A 80 0.97 3.81 -3.27
CA PHE A 80 -0.41 4.23 -3.47
C PHE A 80 -0.61 5.73 -3.21
N ILE A 81 -1.76 6.22 -3.67
CA ILE A 81 -2.27 7.57 -3.36
C ILE A 81 -3.60 7.41 -2.63
N PRO A 82 -3.81 8.11 -1.52
CA PRO A 82 -5.14 8.20 -0.92
C PRO A 82 -6.03 9.04 -1.84
N VAL A 83 -7.24 8.55 -2.10
CA VAL A 83 -8.25 9.23 -2.93
C VAL A 83 -9.45 9.53 -2.06
N GLY A 84 -9.87 10.79 -2.02
CA GLY A 84 -10.89 11.29 -1.10
C GLY A 84 -10.60 12.73 -0.69
N ASN A 85 -11.59 13.39 -0.09
CA ASN A 85 -11.39 14.73 0.46
C ASN A 85 -10.80 14.59 1.88
N PHE A 86 -9.50 14.79 2.01
CA PHE A 86 -8.76 14.69 3.28
C PHE A 86 -8.49 16.07 3.89
N GLU A 87 -9.40 17.02 3.64
CA GLU A 87 -9.36 18.39 4.19
C GLU A 87 -9.00 18.30 5.67
N LYS A 88 -7.88 18.92 6.02
CA LYS A 88 -7.44 19.04 7.40
C LYS A 88 -8.53 19.80 8.13
N MET A 89 -9.19 19.18 9.10
CA MET A 89 -9.70 19.96 10.23
C MET A 89 -8.46 20.55 10.91
N HIS A 90 -8.06 21.74 10.48
CA HIS A 90 -7.26 22.63 11.30
C HIS A 90 -8.19 23.02 12.45
N LEU A 91 -8.12 22.29 13.56
CA LEU A 91 -8.59 22.83 14.83
C LEU A 91 -7.57 23.90 15.20
N GLU A 92 -7.86 25.13 14.77
CA GLU A 92 -7.34 26.31 15.44
C GLU A 92 -7.98 26.28 16.84
N ILE A 93 -7.16 26.00 17.85
CA ILE A 93 -7.48 26.21 19.26
C ILE A 93 -6.95 27.60 19.62
#